data_AF-A0A1A8D141-F1
#
_entry.id   AF-A0A1A8D141-F1
#
_cell.length_a   1.000
_cell.length_b   1.000
_cell.length_c   1.000
_cell.angle_alpha   90.00
_cell.angle_beta   90.00
_cell.angle_gamma   90.00
#
_symmetry.space_group_name_H-M   'P 1'
#
loop_
_entity.id
_entity.type
_entity.pdbx_description
1 polymer ?
#
loop_
_entity_poly.entity_id
_entity_poly.type
_entity_poly.pdbx_seq_one_letter_code
_entity_poly.pdbx_strand_id
1 'polypeptide(L)'
;MSNSDDDDVPTLSAHTLAALQEFYNETRTSPDHSATPSDPFAVGAVEEDWRMSQFWYSDDTAARLAEEVMREAGEGGRIACVCAPSVYQKLKQGVMAGSDGVCASVFEYDRRFATYGEDFIFYDYNEPLALPPSVAQQSFDIVLADPPYLSEECLRKVAQTIQYLSKGKVLLCTGAIMEVLAKQLLDLL
;
A
#
# COMPACT_ATOMS: atom_id res chain seq x y z
N MET A 1 21.72 -39.89 -31.28
CA MET A 1 22.06 -40.28 -29.91
C MET A 1 21.41 -39.25 -29.01
N SER A 2 20.43 -39.65 -28.21
CA SER A 2 19.64 -38.77 -27.33
C SER A 2 20.38 -38.66 -25.99
N ASN A 3 20.81 -37.48 -25.58
CA ASN A 3 21.35 -37.27 -24.23
C ASN A 3 20.23 -36.67 -23.37
N SER A 4 19.84 -37.44 -22.36
CA SER A 4 18.86 -37.11 -21.33
C SER A 4 19.63 -36.52 -20.14
N ASP A 5 19.82 -35.20 -20.14
CA ASP A 5 20.30 -34.47 -18.96
C ASP A 5 19.08 -33.95 -18.20
N ASP A 6 18.43 -34.85 -17.45
CA ASP A 6 17.50 -34.50 -16.37
C ASP A 6 18.38 -34.21 -15.15
N ASP A 7 18.99 -33.01 -15.16
CA ASP A 7 19.80 -32.48 -14.07
C ASP A 7 18.94 -32.49 -12.79
N ASP A 8 19.39 -33.27 -11.81
CA ASP A 8 18.80 -33.47 -10.48
C ASP A 8 18.22 -32.16 -9.90
N VAL A 9 16.90 -31.98 -10.00
CA VAL A 9 16.20 -30.94 -9.25
C VAL A 9 16.38 -31.26 -7.76
N PRO A 10 16.97 -30.36 -6.95
CA PRO A 10 17.21 -30.64 -5.54
C PRO A 10 15.88 -30.93 -4.83
N THR A 11 15.69 -32.17 -4.38
CA THR A 11 14.50 -32.57 -3.61
C THR A 11 14.76 -32.42 -2.13
N LEU A 12 13.80 -31.89 -1.38
CA LEU A 12 13.85 -31.87 0.08
C LEU A 12 13.90 -33.30 0.62
N SER A 13 14.66 -33.49 1.71
CA SER A 13 14.62 -34.76 2.44
C SER A 13 13.20 -35.03 2.97
N ALA A 14 12.81 -36.30 3.09
CA ALA A 14 11.49 -36.66 3.61
C ALA A 14 11.20 -36.05 4.99
N HIS A 15 12.24 -35.94 5.84
CA HIS A 15 12.12 -35.30 7.15
C HIS A 15 11.92 -33.79 7.03
N THR A 16 12.60 -33.12 6.11
CA THR A 16 12.43 -31.67 5.89
C THR A 16 11.04 -31.36 5.33
N LEU A 17 10.54 -32.19 4.40
CA LEU A 17 9.17 -32.08 3.88
C LEU A 17 8.12 -32.28 4.97
N ALA A 18 8.31 -33.28 5.85
CA ALA A 18 7.40 -33.54 6.96
C ALA A 18 7.38 -32.36 7.95
N ALA A 19 8.54 -31.84 8.33
CA ALA A 19 8.62 -30.68 9.22
C ALA A 19 7.98 -29.43 8.59
N LEU A 20 8.13 -29.23 7.28
CA LEU A 20 7.51 -28.13 6.55
C LEU A 20 5.98 -28.29 6.50
N GLN A 21 5.48 -29.51 6.28
CA GLN A 21 4.04 -29.81 6.30
C GLN A 21 3.43 -29.65 7.69
N GLU A 22 4.15 -30.05 8.74
CA GLU A 22 3.76 -29.87 10.13
C GLU A 22 3.66 -28.38 10.46
N PHE A 23 4.67 -27.58 10.09
CA PHE A 23 4.63 -26.13 10.23
C PHE A 23 3.44 -25.48 9.48
N TYR A 24 3.19 -25.86 8.22
CA TYR A 24 2.05 -25.33 7.46
C TYR A 24 0.70 -25.72 8.08
N ASN A 25 0.59 -26.92 8.66
CA ASN A 25 -0.61 -27.35 9.36
C ASN A 25 -0.80 -26.59 10.67
N GLU A 26 0.27 -26.41 11.47
CA GLU A 26 0.25 -25.62 12.71
C GLU A 26 -0.18 -24.17 12.44
N THR A 27 0.42 -23.54 11.42
CA THR A 27 0.10 -22.16 11.03
C THR A 27 -1.34 -22.02 10.51
N ARG A 28 -1.88 -23.05 9.85
CA ARG A 28 -3.29 -23.11 9.45
C ARG A 28 -4.25 -23.32 10.62
N THR A 29 -3.78 -23.93 11.70
CA THR A 29 -4.60 -24.28 12.87
C THR A 29 -4.47 -23.33 14.05
N SER A 30 -3.53 -22.39 14.07
CA SER A 30 -3.48 -21.33 15.09
C SER A 30 -4.72 -20.44 14.99
N PRO A 31 -5.70 -20.57 15.91
CA PRO A 31 -6.88 -19.75 15.92
C PRO A 31 -6.69 -18.71 17.03
N ASP A 32 -5.77 -17.78 16.85
CA ASP A 32 -5.72 -16.58 17.71
C ASP A 32 -6.54 -15.44 17.10
N HIS A 33 -7.55 -15.80 16.32
CA HIS A 33 -8.63 -14.91 15.91
C HIS A 33 -9.78 -15.08 16.90
N SER A 34 -9.71 -14.32 17.99
CA SER A 34 -10.89 -13.96 18.77
C SER A 34 -12.01 -13.52 17.83
N ALA A 35 -13.17 -14.16 17.93
CA ALA A 35 -14.37 -13.95 17.14
C ALA A 35 -15.08 -12.60 17.43
N THR A 36 -14.35 -11.50 17.26
CA THR A 36 -14.91 -10.19 16.93
C THR A 36 -14.80 -10.03 15.41
N PRO A 37 -15.81 -9.50 14.70
CA PRO A 37 -15.56 -9.08 13.32
C PRO A 37 -14.41 -8.08 13.37
N SER A 38 -13.23 -8.46 12.88
CA SER A 38 -12.13 -7.53 12.75
C SER A 38 -12.61 -6.41 11.84
N ASP A 39 -12.55 -5.18 12.34
CA ASP A 39 -12.82 -4.02 11.50
C ASP A 39 -11.86 -4.11 10.29
N PRO A 40 -12.37 -4.27 9.05
CA PRO A 40 -11.53 -4.41 7.88
C PRO A 40 -10.70 -3.15 7.59
N PHE A 41 -11.05 -2.03 8.23
CA PHE A 41 -10.32 -0.77 8.20
C PHE A 41 -9.42 -0.56 9.42
N ALA A 42 -9.24 -1.56 10.30
CA ALA A 42 -8.23 -1.48 11.35
C ALA A 42 -6.82 -1.65 10.76
N VAL A 43 -5.88 -0.85 11.27
CA VAL A 43 -4.46 -1.00 10.90
C VAL A 43 -3.97 -2.38 11.34
N GLY A 44 -3.37 -3.12 10.39
CA GLY A 44 -2.95 -4.50 10.59
C GLY A 44 -4.05 -5.56 10.40
N ALA A 45 -5.28 -5.19 9.99
CA ALA A 45 -6.29 -6.17 9.59
C ALA A 45 -5.85 -7.04 8.39
N VAL A 46 -4.93 -6.51 7.57
CA VAL A 46 -4.18 -7.25 6.56
C VAL A 46 -2.75 -7.39 7.08
N GLU A 47 -2.26 -8.62 7.21
CA GLU A 47 -0.89 -8.90 7.66
C GLU A 47 0.16 -8.40 6.65
N GLU A 48 1.28 -7.89 7.15
CA GLU A 48 2.41 -7.42 6.34
C GLU A 48 3.00 -8.53 5.47
N ASP A 49 3.20 -8.28 4.17
CA ASP A 49 4.01 -9.13 3.29
C ASP A 49 5.37 -8.45 3.01
N TRP A 50 6.41 -9.00 3.62
CA TRP A 50 7.79 -8.53 3.50
C TRP A 50 8.32 -8.62 2.06
N ARG A 51 7.77 -9.51 1.22
CA ARG A 51 8.15 -9.61 -0.20
C ARG A 51 7.68 -8.40 -1.00
N MET A 52 6.60 -7.77 -0.55
CA MET A 52 6.04 -6.54 -1.12
C MET A 52 6.60 -5.28 -0.44
N SER A 53 7.50 -5.43 0.54
CA SER A 53 8.04 -4.32 1.34
C SER A 53 6.94 -3.52 2.06
N GLN A 54 5.95 -4.24 2.59
CA GLN A 54 4.86 -3.67 3.37
C GLN A 54 5.27 -3.47 4.82
N PHE A 55 5.16 -2.23 5.30
CA PHE A 55 5.36 -1.88 6.71
C PHE A 55 4.24 -0.94 7.12
N TRP A 56 3.49 -1.31 8.16
CA TRP A 56 2.37 -0.50 8.60
C TRP A 56 2.80 0.59 9.58
N TYR A 57 2.29 1.81 9.39
CA TYR A 57 2.41 2.84 10.40
C TYR A 57 1.76 2.38 11.70
N SER A 58 2.32 2.85 12.82
CA SER A 58 1.61 2.76 14.10
C SER A 58 0.25 3.47 14.02
N ASP A 59 -0.68 3.06 14.87
CA ASP A 59 -2.03 3.64 14.91
C ASP A 59 -2.02 5.17 15.05
N ASP A 60 -1.17 5.70 15.94
CA ASP A 60 -0.99 7.15 16.18
C ASP A 60 -0.40 7.87 14.96
N THR A 61 0.61 7.27 14.32
CA THR A 61 1.22 7.87 13.12
C THR A 61 0.24 7.91 11.96
N ALA A 62 -0.47 6.80 11.71
CA ALA A 62 -1.48 6.74 10.66
C ALA A 62 -2.62 7.75 10.91
N ALA A 63 -3.05 7.89 12.16
CA ALA A 63 -4.08 8.86 12.53
C ALA A 63 -3.63 10.30 12.28
N ARG A 64 -2.41 10.67 12.70
CA ARG A 64 -1.84 12.00 12.45
C ARG A 64 -1.71 12.32 10.97
N LEU A 65 -1.26 11.35 10.17
CA LEU A 65 -1.15 11.51 8.72
C LEU A 65 -2.54 11.70 8.10
N ALA A 66 -3.53 10.90 8.51
CA ALA A 66 -4.91 11.02 8.06
C ALA A 66 -5.51 12.40 8.38
N GLU A 67 -5.32 12.90 9.61
CA GLU A 67 -5.77 14.23 10.02
C GLU A 67 -5.15 15.34 9.17
N GLU A 68 -3.84 15.26 8.91
CA GLU A 68 -3.11 16.23 8.09
C GLU A 68 -3.66 16.26 6.65
N VAL A 69 -3.84 15.10 6.01
CA VAL A 69 -4.35 15.07 4.64
C VAL A 69 -5.82 15.44 4.54
N MET A 70 -6.65 15.14 5.54
CA MET A 70 -8.03 15.62 5.58
C MET A 70 -8.09 17.13 5.67
N ARG A 71 -7.26 17.74 6.53
CA ARG A 71 -7.18 19.19 6.65
C ARG A 71 -6.75 19.83 5.33
N GLU A 72 -5.74 19.26 4.68
CA GLU A 72 -5.22 19.81 3.43
C GLU A 72 -6.13 19.58 2.22
N ALA A 73 -6.89 18.47 2.20
CA ALA A 73 -7.89 18.19 1.17
C ALA A 73 -9.07 19.18 1.25
N GLY A 74 -9.45 19.58 2.47
CA GLY A 74 -10.60 20.45 2.71
C GLY A 74 -11.94 19.70 2.61
N GLU A 75 -13.03 20.42 2.88
CA GLU A 75 -14.39 19.90 2.79
C GLU A 75 -14.71 19.49 1.34
N GLY A 76 -15.21 18.26 1.13
CA GLY A 76 -15.47 17.75 -0.22
C GLY A 76 -14.23 17.21 -0.95
N GLY A 77 -13.04 17.28 -0.34
CA GLY A 77 -11.77 17.01 -1.01
C GLY A 77 -11.57 15.56 -1.41
N ARG A 78 -10.73 15.33 -2.43
CA ARG A 78 -10.32 13.99 -2.87
C ARG A 78 -8.89 13.68 -2.44
N ILE A 79 -8.70 12.58 -1.71
CA ILE A 79 -7.40 12.09 -1.23
C ILE A 79 -7.01 10.83 -2.00
N ALA A 80 -5.77 10.78 -2.49
CA ALA A 80 -5.15 9.55 -2.97
C ALA A 80 -4.12 9.06 -1.95
N CYS A 81 -4.25 7.83 -1.48
CA CYS A 81 -3.24 7.12 -0.68
C CYS A 81 -2.49 6.15 -1.59
N VAL A 82 -1.27 6.50 -1.99
CA VAL A 82 -0.42 5.68 -2.87
C VAL A 82 0.55 4.85 -2.04
N CYS A 83 0.39 3.53 -2.08
CA CYS A 83 1.18 2.57 -1.29
C CYS A 83 1.08 2.79 0.24
N ALA A 84 -0.01 3.42 0.70
CA ALA A 84 -0.19 3.81 2.10
C ALA A 84 -1.54 3.34 2.69
N PRO A 85 -1.80 2.01 2.73
CA PRO A 85 -3.10 1.47 3.13
C PRO A 85 -3.43 1.76 4.60
N SER A 86 -2.43 1.82 5.48
CA SER A 86 -2.63 2.13 6.91
C SER A 86 -3.19 3.53 7.15
N VAL A 87 -2.85 4.50 6.30
CA VAL A 87 -3.45 5.85 6.37
C VAL A 87 -4.87 5.85 5.79
N TYR A 88 -5.10 5.16 4.67
CA TYR A 88 -6.45 4.99 4.10
C TYR A 88 -7.42 4.37 5.11
N GLN A 89 -6.98 3.34 5.82
CA GLN A 89 -7.71 2.69 6.91
C GLN A 89 -8.20 3.70 7.97
N LYS A 90 -7.32 4.60 8.43
CA LYS A 90 -7.68 5.67 9.37
C LYS A 90 -8.64 6.71 8.79
N LEU A 91 -8.47 7.08 7.52
CA LEU A 91 -9.42 7.96 6.83
C LEU A 91 -10.82 7.34 6.81
N LYS A 92 -10.94 6.04 6.49
CA LYS A 92 -12.24 5.35 6.46
C LYS A 92 -12.87 5.22 7.83
N GLN A 93 -12.10 4.93 8.88
CA GLN A 93 -12.59 4.92 10.26
C GLN A 93 -13.16 6.30 10.66
N GLY A 94 -12.46 7.39 10.33
CA GLY A 94 -12.91 8.76 10.62
C GLY A 94 -14.16 9.19 9.84
N VAL A 95 -14.26 8.80 8.56
CA VAL A 95 -15.46 9.02 7.74
C VAL A 95 -16.66 8.26 8.30
N MET A 96 -16.50 6.99 8.67
CA MET A 96 -17.56 6.20 9.31
C MET A 96 -18.01 6.77 10.66
N ALA A 97 -17.15 7.54 11.33
CA ALA A 97 -17.46 8.25 12.57
C ALA A 97 -18.19 9.60 12.37
N GLY A 98 -18.59 9.96 11.13
CA GLY A 98 -19.40 11.15 10.83
C GLY A 98 -18.63 12.34 10.25
N SER A 99 -17.42 12.13 9.74
CA SER A 99 -16.68 13.14 8.97
C SER A 99 -17.14 13.11 7.50
N ASP A 100 -18.40 13.46 7.28
CA ASP A 100 -19.02 13.48 5.95
C ASP A 100 -18.37 14.57 5.09
N GLY A 101 -17.49 14.18 4.17
CA GLY A 101 -17.04 15.12 3.15
C GLY A 101 -15.85 14.70 2.31
N VAL A 102 -14.97 13.81 2.78
CA VAL A 102 -13.72 13.53 2.05
C VAL A 102 -13.79 12.18 1.33
N CYS A 103 -13.44 12.17 0.04
CA CYS A 103 -13.38 10.95 -0.76
C CYS A 103 -11.94 10.44 -0.82
N ALA A 104 -11.67 9.27 -0.25
CA ALA A 104 -10.33 8.67 -0.26
C ALA A 104 -10.27 7.46 -1.19
N SER A 105 -9.21 7.36 -1.98
CA SER A 105 -8.90 6.16 -2.78
C SER A 105 -7.52 5.63 -2.40
N VAL A 106 -7.36 4.31 -2.41
CA VAL A 106 -6.08 3.64 -2.12
C VAL A 106 -5.55 2.97 -3.38
N PHE A 107 -4.30 3.29 -3.71
CA PHE A 107 -3.56 2.72 -4.83
C PHE A 107 -2.57 1.71 -4.26
N GLU A 108 -2.87 0.43 -4.44
CA GLU A 108 -2.11 -0.66 -3.81
C GLU A 108 -1.91 -1.84 -4.77
N TYR A 109 -0.74 -2.47 -4.65
CA TYR A 109 -0.40 -3.68 -5.41
C TYR A 109 -1.08 -4.90 -4.79
N ASP A 110 -1.21 -4.93 -3.47
CA ASP A 110 -1.77 -6.06 -2.77
C ASP A 110 -3.28 -6.17 -2.94
N ARG A 111 -3.69 -7.19 -3.69
CA ARG A 111 -5.09 -7.46 -4.02
C ARG A 111 -5.94 -7.85 -2.81
N ARG A 112 -5.35 -8.13 -1.64
CA ARG A 112 -6.10 -8.33 -0.40
C ARG A 112 -6.92 -7.09 -0.02
N PHE A 113 -6.46 -5.90 -0.39
CA PHE A 113 -7.20 -4.64 -0.19
C PHE A 113 -8.39 -4.45 -1.15
N ALA A 114 -8.62 -5.34 -2.11
CA ALA A 114 -9.80 -5.28 -3.00
C ALA A 114 -11.14 -5.35 -2.25
N THR A 115 -11.13 -5.77 -0.98
CA THR A 115 -12.30 -5.69 -0.09
C THR A 115 -12.81 -4.26 0.14
N TYR A 116 -12.02 -3.23 -0.17
CA TYR A 116 -12.41 -1.83 -0.08
C TYR A 116 -13.28 -1.34 -1.27
N GLY A 117 -13.57 -2.22 -2.23
CA GLY A 117 -14.52 -1.95 -3.30
C GLY A 117 -14.02 -0.85 -4.24
N GLU A 118 -14.87 0.15 -4.51
CA GLU A 118 -14.59 1.22 -5.47
C GLU A 118 -13.43 2.14 -5.07
N ASP A 119 -13.09 2.18 -3.78
CA ASP A 119 -11.96 2.96 -3.28
C ASP A 119 -10.60 2.31 -3.58
N PHE A 120 -10.58 0.99 -3.83
CA PHE A 120 -9.36 0.26 -4.14
C PHE A 120 -9.04 0.34 -5.63
N ILE A 121 -7.83 0.79 -5.92
CA ILE A 121 -7.26 0.83 -7.26
C ILE A 121 -6.02 -0.05 -7.26
N PHE A 122 -6.06 -1.14 -8.03
CA PHE A 122 -4.86 -1.95 -8.25
C PHE A 122 -3.80 -1.09 -8.93
N TYR A 123 -2.63 -1.02 -8.32
CA TYR A 123 -1.54 -0.16 -8.74
C TYR A 123 -0.21 -0.92 -8.66
N ASP A 124 0.49 -1.01 -9.78
CA ASP A 124 1.86 -1.51 -9.85
C ASP A 124 2.77 -0.33 -10.17
N TYR A 125 3.65 0.03 -9.24
CA TYR A 125 4.59 1.14 -9.47
C TYR A 125 5.53 0.87 -10.64
N ASN A 126 5.69 -0.39 -11.09
CA ASN A 126 6.47 -0.69 -12.29
C ASN A 126 5.84 -0.16 -13.58
N GLU A 127 4.52 -0.02 -13.59
CA GLU A 127 3.72 0.56 -14.67
C GLU A 127 2.92 1.76 -14.12
N PRO A 128 3.59 2.85 -13.71
CA PRO A 128 3.01 3.89 -12.83
C PRO A 128 1.77 4.59 -13.41
N LEU A 129 1.65 4.63 -14.73
CA LEU A 129 0.52 5.25 -15.44
C LEU A 129 -0.47 4.24 -16.04
N ALA A 130 -0.32 2.94 -15.75
CA ALA A 130 -1.30 1.90 -16.12
C ALA A 130 -2.52 1.93 -15.17
N LEU A 131 -3.13 3.10 -15.04
CA LEU A 131 -4.27 3.36 -14.17
C LEU A 131 -5.59 3.13 -14.93
N PRO A 132 -6.67 2.72 -14.23
CA PRO A 132 -7.96 2.52 -14.88
C PRO A 132 -8.52 3.86 -15.40
N PRO A 133 -9.35 3.85 -16.47
CA PRO A 133 -9.90 5.08 -17.06
C PRO A 133 -10.71 5.97 -16.11
N SER A 134 -11.21 5.42 -15.00
CA SER A 134 -11.89 6.17 -13.95
C SER A 134 -10.97 7.14 -13.20
N VAL A 135 -9.65 6.96 -13.28
CA VAL A 135 -8.65 7.79 -12.62
C VAL A 135 -8.19 8.89 -13.57
N ALA A 136 -8.91 10.01 -13.52
CA ALA A 136 -8.57 11.20 -14.29
C ALA A 136 -7.28 11.86 -13.77
N GLN A 137 -6.51 12.43 -14.70
CA GLN A 137 -5.35 13.26 -14.41
C GLN A 137 -5.74 14.46 -13.53
N GLN A 138 -4.85 14.82 -12.59
CA GLN A 138 -4.96 15.97 -11.68
C GLN A 138 -6.33 16.05 -10.99
N SER A 139 -6.81 14.92 -10.49
CA SER A 139 -8.18 14.79 -9.97
C SER A 139 -8.24 14.68 -8.45
N PHE A 140 -7.09 14.62 -7.76
CA PHE A 140 -6.98 14.56 -6.30
C PHE A 140 -6.44 15.87 -5.73
N ASP A 141 -7.08 16.37 -4.68
CA ASP A 141 -6.74 17.62 -3.99
C ASP A 141 -5.45 17.49 -3.16
N ILE A 142 -5.19 16.28 -2.65
CA ILE A 142 -3.90 15.91 -2.05
C ILE A 142 -3.56 14.45 -2.38
N VAL A 143 -2.28 14.20 -2.65
CA VAL A 143 -1.73 12.85 -2.79
C VAL A 143 -0.81 12.58 -1.61
N LEU A 144 -1.13 11.56 -0.83
CA LEU A 144 -0.22 10.97 0.15
C LEU A 144 0.47 9.76 -0.50
N ALA A 145 1.78 9.71 -0.45
CA ALA A 145 2.55 8.62 -1.03
C ALA A 145 3.58 8.08 -0.05
N ASP A 146 3.72 6.76 0.00
CA ASP A 146 4.73 6.06 0.80
C ASP A 146 5.38 4.96 -0.07
N PRO A 147 6.40 5.30 -0.88
CA PRO A 147 6.99 4.36 -1.83
C PRO A 147 7.47 3.08 -1.16
N PRO A 148 7.14 1.88 -1.69
CA PRO A 148 7.39 0.61 -1.02
C PRO A 148 8.89 0.32 -0.85
N TYR A 149 9.74 0.82 -1.75
CA TYR A 149 11.17 0.58 -1.71
C TYR A 149 11.96 1.88 -1.57
N LEU A 150 13.00 1.84 -0.72
CA LEU A 150 13.96 2.92 -0.59
C LEU A 150 14.99 2.87 -1.74
N SER A 151 14.54 3.12 -2.97
CA SER A 151 15.38 3.19 -4.16
C SER A 151 15.01 4.41 -5.02
N GLU A 152 15.99 4.95 -5.75
CA GLU A 152 15.75 6.08 -6.66
C GLU A 152 14.75 5.72 -7.76
N GLU A 153 14.82 4.49 -8.27
CA GLU A 153 13.96 4.00 -9.33
C GLU A 153 12.50 3.91 -8.88
N CYS A 154 12.25 3.37 -7.68
CA CYS A 154 10.91 3.35 -7.09
C CYS A 154 10.38 4.78 -6.88
N LEU A 155 11.18 5.67 -6.28
CA LEU A 155 10.76 7.05 -6.04
C LEU A 155 10.45 7.79 -7.35
N ARG A 156 11.26 7.60 -8.40
CA ARG A 156 11.00 8.21 -9.73
C ARG A 156 9.68 7.74 -10.33
N LYS A 157 9.37 6.45 -10.27
CA LYS A 157 8.12 5.92 -10.81
C LYS A 157 6.91 6.37 -9.98
N VAL A 158 7.01 6.33 -8.65
CA VAL A 158 5.94 6.84 -7.78
C VAL A 158 5.74 8.35 -7.98
N ALA A 159 6.82 9.13 -8.20
CA ALA A 159 6.71 10.56 -8.50
C ALA A 159 5.93 10.83 -9.80
N GLN A 160 6.07 9.99 -10.84
CA GLN A 160 5.24 10.10 -12.05
C GLN A 160 3.76 9.93 -11.73
N THR A 161 3.41 8.95 -10.90
CA THR A 161 2.03 8.74 -10.42
C THR A 161 1.54 9.94 -9.62
N ILE A 162 2.35 10.46 -8.68
CA ILE A 162 2.01 11.64 -7.88
C ILE A 162 1.70 12.84 -8.78
N GLN A 163 2.56 13.13 -9.76
CA GLN A 163 2.38 14.23 -10.71
C GLN A 163 1.13 14.04 -11.58
N TYR A 164 0.82 12.80 -11.97
CA TYR A 164 -0.40 12.50 -12.72
C TYR A 164 -1.65 12.71 -11.88
N LEU A 165 -1.65 12.34 -10.59
CA LEU A 165 -2.83 12.38 -9.72
C LEU A 165 -3.09 13.75 -9.09
N SER A 166 -2.04 14.46 -8.67
CA SER A 166 -2.16 15.64 -7.80
C SER A 166 -2.56 16.91 -8.54
N LYS A 167 -3.49 17.67 -7.95
CA LYS A 167 -3.78 19.08 -8.33
C LYS A 167 -2.70 20.06 -7.88
N GLY A 168 -1.80 19.65 -6.98
CA GLY A 168 -0.67 20.48 -6.53
C GLY A 168 -0.20 20.21 -5.11
N LYS A 169 -0.99 19.56 -4.24
CA LYS A 169 -0.55 19.19 -2.89
C LYS A 169 -0.09 17.75 -2.81
N VAL A 170 1.03 17.52 -2.12
CA VAL A 170 1.64 16.21 -1.93
C VAL A 170 2.14 16.09 -0.50
N LEU A 171 1.88 14.95 0.13
CA LEU A 171 2.53 14.53 1.37
C LEU A 171 3.31 13.24 1.08
N LEU A 172 4.64 13.33 1.02
CA LEU A 172 5.52 12.20 0.72
C LEU A 172 6.18 11.68 2.00
N CYS A 173 5.91 10.43 2.34
CA CYS A 173 6.63 9.69 3.37
C CYS A 173 7.73 8.87 2.68
N THR A 174 8.99 9.09 3.06
CA THR A 174 10.14 8.36 2.51
C THR A 174 11.33 8.49 3.45
N GLY A 175 12.39 7.71 3.22
CA GLY A 175 13.62 7.80 4.02
C GLY A 175 14.35 9.12 3.80
N ALA A 176 14.96 9.68 4.86
CA ALA A 176 15.62 10.99 4.82
C ALA A 176 16.69 11.13 3.72
N ILE A 177 17.36 10.03 3.35
CA ILE A 177 18.35 10.01 2.25
C ILE A 177 17.75 10.40 0.89
N MET A 178 16.43 10.25 0.72
CA MET A 178 15.71 10.57 -0.51
C MET A 178 15.35 12.06 -0.64
N GLU A 179 15.60 12.89 0.38
CA GLU A 179 15.16 14.30 0.40
C GLU A 179 15.58 15.07 -0.85
N VAL A 180 16.86 14.97 -1.25
CA VAL A 180 17.38 15.70 -2.42
C VAL A 180 16.68 15.26 -3.71
N LEU A 181 16.50 13.96 -3.89
CA LEU A 181 15.84 13.41 -5.07
C LEU A 181 14.34 13.74 -5.09
N ALA A 182 13.66 13.66 -3.94
CA ALA A 182 12.26 14.02 -3.81
C ALA A 182 12.02 15.48 -4.19
N LYS A 183 12.87 16.40 -3.72
CA LYS A 183 12.79 17.83 -4.07
C LYS A 183 12.96 18.05 -5.57
N GLN A 184 13.91 17.36 -6.20
CA GLN A 184 14.14 17.44 -7.64
C GLN A 184 12.98 16.89 -8.48
N LEU A 185 12.32 15.83 -8.02
CA LEU A 185 11.25 15.17 -8.77
C LEU A 185 9.90 15.86 -8.62
N LEU A 186 9.62 16.42 -7.45
CA LEU A 186 8.32 17.00 -7.11
C LEU A 186 8.33 18.54 -7.09
N ASP A 187 9.41 19.15 -7.59
CA ASP A 187 9.60 20.60 -7.62
C ASP A 187 9.38 21.27 -6.25
N LEU A 188 9.83 20.60 -5.18
CA LEU A 188 9.73 21.12 -3.81
C LEU A 188 10.94 22.05 -3.55
N LEU A 189 10.65 23.32 -3.25
CA LEU A 189 11.64 24.37 -2.99
C LEU A 189 12.42 24.15 -1.68
#